data_AF-A0A2N5AAA9-F1
#
_entry.id   AF-A0A2N5AAA9-F1
#
_cell.length_a   1.000
_cell.length_b   1.000
_cell.length_c   1.000
_cell.angle_alpha   90.00
_cell.angle_beta   90.00
_cell.angle_gamma   90.00
#
_symmetry.space_group_name_H-M   'P 1'
#
loop_
_entity.id
_entity.type
_entity.pdbx_description
1 polymer ?
#
loop_
_entity_poly.entity_id
_entity_poly.type
_entity_poly.pdbx_seq_one_letter_code
_entity_poly.pdbx_strand_id
1 'polypeptide(L)'
;MPQKLIKENRSLPLAEQAGEEAQALLRQLMTIYDVKTLVAELVSVGEQHWSAAILKRVAALSRAAGRLRPQEIAHLATLLPAPPAHHPHYAFRFVDLFAGIGGIRNGFEAIGGQCVFTSEW
;
A
#
# COMPACT_ATOMS: atom_id res chain seq x y z
N MET A 1 13.45 -9.40 45.19
CA MET A 1 12.29 -8.91 44.41
C MET A 1 12.78 -7.90 43.37
N PRO A 2 12.85 -8.27 42.08
CA PRO A 2 12.71 -7.28 41.02
C PRO A 2 11.49 -7.63 40.15
N GLN A 3 10.52 -6.72 40.13
CA GLN A 3 9.35 -6.81 39.28
C GLN A 3 9.79 -6.63 37.82
N LYS A 4 9.70 -7.71 37.02
CA LYS A 4 9.78 -7.62 35.56
C LYS A 4 8.52 -6.88 35.09
N LEU A 5 8.69 -5.65 34.60
CA LEU A 5 7.67 -4.98 33.79
C LEU A 5 7.42 -5.84 32.55
N ILE A 6 6.29 -6.55 32.56
CA ILE A 6 5.73 -7.21 31.41
C ILE A 6 5.35 -6.08 30.44
N LYS A 7 6.05 -5.98 29.30
CA LYS A 7 5.58 -5.18 28.17
C LYS A 7 4.24 -5.79 27.74
N GLU A 8 3.15 -5.16 28.13
CA GLU A 8 1.82 -5.47 27.62
C GLU A 8 1.84 -5.31 26.10
N ASN A 9 1.73 -6.43 25.39
CA ASN A 9 1.49 -6.48 23.97
C ASN A 9 0.04 -6.00 23.74
N ARG A 10 -0.14 -4.67 23.66
CA ARG A 10 -1.46 -4.05 23.50
C ARG A 10 -1.93 -4.26 22.06
N SER A 11 -2.57 -5.39 21.82
CA SER A 11 -3.31 -5.65 20.58
C SER A 11 -4.38 -4.57 20.42
N LEU A 12 -4.27 -3.75 19.37
CA LEU A 12 -5.27 -2.76 19.01
C LEU A 12 -6.62 -3.46 18.70
N PRO A 13 -7.77 -2.83 18.98
CA PRO A 13 -9.07 -3.31 18.55
C PRO A 13 -9.10 -3.56 17.04
N LEU A 14 -9.82 -4.59 16.58
CA LEU A 14 -9.97 -4.97 15.16
C LEU A 14 -10.34 -3.79 14.23
N ALA A 15 -11.18 -2.87 14.72
CA ALA A 15 -11.61 -1.69 13.96
C ALA A 15 -10.49 -0.65 13.79
N GLU A 16 -9.61 -0.51 14.79
CA GLU A 16 -8.43 0.37 14.68
C GLU A 16 -7.41 -0.22 13.71
N GLN A 17 -7.19 -1.54 13.75
CA GLN A 17 -6.33 -2.25 12.80
C GLN A 17 -6.81 -2.09 11.34
N ALA A 18 -8.09 -2.33 11.07
CA ALA A 18 -8.66 -2.15 9.74
C ALA A 18 -8.54 -0.70 9.24
N GLY A 19 -8.67 0.28 10.14
CA GLY A 19 -8.46 1.69 9.82
C GLY A 19 -7.00 2.02 9.49
N GLU A 20 -6.04 1.44 10.22
CA GLU A 20 -4.61 1.58 9.93
C GLU A 20 -4.22 0.94 8.59
N GLU A 21 -4.74 -0.25 8.28
CA GLU A 21 -4.50 -0.95 7.01
C GLU A 21 -5.05 -0.15 5.81
N ALA A 22 -6.30 0.32 5.91
CA ALA A 22 -6.91 1.15 4.86
C ALA A 22 -6.17 2.48 4.68
N GLN A 23 -5.69 3.08 5.78
CA GLN A 23 -4.86 4.27 5.70
C GLN A 23 -3.50 3.99 5.04
N ALA A 24 -2.85 2.89 5.38
CA ALA A 24 -1.57 2.49 4.80
C ALA A 24 -1.69 2.29 3.28
N LEU A 25 -2.74 1.59 2.84
CA LEU A 25 -3.06 1.42 1.41
C LEU A 25 -3.18 2.76 0.70
N LEU A 26 -3.97 3.71 1.25
CA LEU A 26 -4.11 5.04 0.66
C LEU A 26 -2.78 5.81 0.59
N ARG A 27 -1.99 5.77 1.66
CA ARG A 27 -0.67 6.45 1.66
C ARG A 27 0.23 5.88 0.58
N GLN A 28 0.25 4.57 0.40
CA GLN A 28 1.03 3.91 -0.64
C GLN A 28 0.52 4.28 -2.05
N LEU A 29 -0.79 4.27 -2.28
CA LEU A 29 -1.34 4.68 -3.57
C LEU A 29 -1.04 6.15 -3.90
N MET A 30 -1.05 7.03 -2.89
CA MET A 30 -0.72 8.44 -3.06
C MET A 30 0.76 8.70 -3.37
N THR A 31 1.65 7.70 -3.28
CA THR A 31 3.02 7.83 -3.81
C THR A 31 3.11 7.51 -5.30
N ILE A 32 2.07 6.92 -5.89
CA ILE A 32 2.04 6.44 -7.29
C ILE A 32 1.06 7.26 -8.13
N TYR A 33 -0.12 7.54 -7.59
CA TYR A 33 -1.22 8.20 -8.28
C TYR A 33 -1.52 9.57 -7.68
N ASP A 34 -1.92 10.52 -8.53
CA ASP A 34 -2.42 11.80 -8.05
C ASP A 34 -3.80 11.67 -7.35
N VAL A 35 -4.14 12.68 -6.56
CA VAL A 35 -5.40 12.72 -5.80
C VAL A 35 -6.62 12.70 -6.72
N LYS A 36 -6.52 13.26 -7.92
CA LYS A 36 -7.66 13.35 -8.86
C LYS A 36 -8.01 11.97 -9.41
N THR A 37 -6.99 11.18 -9.74
CA THR A 37 -7.09 9.80 -10.21
C THR A 37 -7.73 8.94 -9.15
N LEU A 38 -7.21 8.98 -7.91
CA LEU A 38 -7.76 8.17 -6.82
C LEU A 38 -9.21 8.53 -6.46
N VAL A 39 -9.58 9.82 -6.54
CA VAL A 39 -10.99 10.22 -6.38
C VAL A 39 -11.86 9.67 -7.51
N ALA A 40 -11.39 9.68 -8.76
CA ALA A 40 -12.13 9.14 -9.89
C ALA A 40 -12.34 7.61 -9.75
N GLU A 41 -11.32 6.88 -9.31
CA GLU A 41 -11.41 5.44 -9.03
C GLU A 41 -12.38 5.11 -7.88
N LEU A 42 -12.44 5.96 -6.85
CA LEU A 42 -13.42 5.78 -5.78
C LEU A 42 -14.86 6.08 -6.23
N VAL A 43 -15.04 7.10 -7.06
CA VAL A 43 -16.36 7.45 -7.62
C VAL A 43 -16.86 6.40 -8.61
N SER A 44 -15.98 5.68 -9.32
CA SER A 44 -16.39 4.68 -10.30
C SER A 44 -16.95 3.40 -9.66
N VAL A 45 -16.58 3.10 -8.41
CA VAL A 45 -16.95 1.87 -7.70
C VAL A 45 -17.87 2.10 -6.49
N GLY A 46 -17.82 3.30 -5.89
CA GLY A 46 -18.53 3.61 -4.66
C GLY A 46 -19.79 4.45 -4.85
N GLU A 47 -20.71 4.32 -3.88
CA GLU A 47 -21.89 5.19 -3.76
C GLU A 47 -21.62 6.43 -2.88
N GLN A 48 -20.47 6.46 -2.18
CA GLN A 48 -20.08 7.57 -1.32
C GLN A 48 -19.66 8.78 -2.17
N HIS A 49 -20.02 9.98 -1.71
CA HIS A 49 -19.45 11.20 -2.27
C HIS A 49 -17.96 11.31 -1.88
N TRP A 50 -17.10 11.39 -2.89
CA TRP A 50 -15.66 11.60 -2.77
C TRP A 50 -15.23 12.93 -3.37
N SER A 51 -14.31 13.59 -2.68
CA SER A 51 -13.62 14.80 -3.14
C SER A 51 -12.17 14.75 -2.70
N ALA A 52 -11.32 15.57 -3.33
CA ALA A 52 -9.91 15.67 -2.98
C ALA A 52 -9.69 16.00 -1.48
N ALA A 53 -10.55 16.83 -0.89
CA ALA A 53 -10.48 17.19 0.51
C ALA A 53 -10.83 16.01 1.43
N ILE A 54 -11.85 15.23 1.07
CA ILE A 54 -12.24 14.03 1.81
C ILE A 54 -11.12 13.00 1.74
N LEU A 55 -10.60 12.70 0.56
CA LEU A 55 -9.53 11.70 0.38
C LEU A 55 -8.28 12.06 1.20
N LYS A 56 -7.82 13.31 1.13
CA LYS A 56 -6.67 13.79 1.92
C LYS A 56 -6.90 13.66 3.44
N ARG A 57 -8.12 13.94 3.92
CA ARG A 57 -8.46 13.78 5.34
C ARG A 57 -8.44 12.32 5.77
N VAL A 58 -8.98 11.42 4.95
CA VAL A 58 -8.99 9.97 5.18
C VAL A 58 -7.56 9.41 5.20
N ALA A 59 -6.71 9.84 4.26
CA ALA A 59 -5.30 9.45 4.21
C ALA A 59 -4.48 9.98 5.41
N ALA A 60 -4.85 11.14 5.97
CA ALA A 60 -4.14 11.74 7.11
C ALA A 60 -4.52 11.15 8.47
N LEU A 61 -5.76 10.64 8.64
CA LEU A 61 -6.30 10.21 9.93
C LEU A 61 -6.81 8.76 9.88
N SER A 62 -6.17 7.82 10.59
CA SER A 62 -6.58 6.40 10.63
C SER A 62 -8.05 6.21 11.04
N ARG A 63 -8.51 6.96 12.05
CA ARG A 63 -9.91 6.97 12.48
C ARG A 63 -10.92 7.38 11.40
N ALA A 64 -10.47 8.12 10.38
CA ALA A 64 -11.30 8.51 9.24
C ALA A 64 -11.25 7.49 8.09
N ALA A 65 -10.30 6.55 8.11
CA ALA A 65 -10.17 5.47 7.14
C ALA A 65 -11.36 4.52 7.13
N GLY A 66 -12.10 4.40 8.25
CA GLY A 66 -13.37 3.66 8.33
C GLY A 66 -14.49 4.19 7.41
N ARG A 67 -14.29 5.32 6.73
CA ARG A 67 -15.19 5.78 5.65
C ARG A 67 -15.09 4.89 4.41
N LEU A 68 -13.92 4.32 4.13
CA LEU A 68 -13.72 3.43 2.98
C LEU A 68 -14.54 2.15 3.17
N ARG A 69 -15.36 1.83 2.19
CA ARG A 69 -16.14 0.60 2.16
C ARG A 69 -15.29 -0.57 1.68
N PRO A 70 -15.59 -1.82 2.08
CA PRO A 70 -14.80 -2.98 1.67
C PRO A 70 -14.62 -3.12 0.15
N GLN A 71 -15.63 -2.76 -0.65
CA GLN A 71 -15.55 -2.78 -2.11
C GLN A 71 -14.58 -1.72 -2.66
N GLU A 72 -14.57 -0.52 -2.07
CA GLU A 72 -13.63 0.56 -2.42
C GLU A 72 -12.20 0.14 -2.06
N ILE A 73 -12.00 -0.46 -0.89
CA ILE A 73 -10.69 -0.99 -0.46
C ILE A 73 -10.22 -2.08 -1.43
N ALA A 74 -11.10 -3.02 -1.78
CA ALA A 74 -10.78 -4.09 -2.72
C ALA A 74 -10.39 -3.54 -4.09
N HIS A 75 -11.13 -2.55 -4.61
CA HIS A 75 -10.81 -1.89 -5.88
C HIS A 75 -9.46 -1.17 -5.83
N LEU A 76 -9.25 -0.33 -4.82
CA LEU A 76 -8.00 0.40 -4.63
C LEU A 76 -6.79 -0.55 -4.50
N ALA A 77 -6.96 -1.70 -3.86
CA ALA A 77 -5.90 -2.71 -3.76
C ALA A 77 -5.48 -3.28 -5.12
N THR A 78 -6.39 -3.35 -6.11
CA THR A 78 -6.06 -3.82 -7.47
C THR A 78 -5.18 -2.85 -8.26
N LEU A 79 -5.09 -1.58 -7.82
CA LEU A 79 -4.22 -0.59 -8.45
C LEU A 79 -2.73 -0.80 -8.09
N LEU A 80 -2.43 -1.65 -7.10
CA LEU A 80 -1.07 -2.03 -6.76
C LEU A 80 -0.66 -3.31 -7.51
N PRO A 81 0.60 -3.43 -7.96
CA PRO A 81 1.08 -4.65 -8.58
C PRO A 81 1.08 -5.80 -7.58
N ALA A 82 0.58 -6.95 -8.00
CA ALA A 82 0.69 -8.18 -7.21
C ALA A 82 2.15 -8.68 -7.19
N PRO A 83 2.60 -9.31 -6.10
CA PRO A 83 3.89 -9.97 -6.07
C PRO A 83 4.00 -11.06 -7.16
N PRO A 84 5.20 -11.34 -7.69
CA PRO A 84 5.38 -12.40 -8.67
C PRO A 84 5.10 -13.77 -8.06
N ALA A 85 4.69 -14.74 -8.89
CA ALA A 85 4.27 -16.08 -8.46
C ALA A 85 5.33 -16.87 -7.65
N HIS A 86 6.61 -16.55 -7.83
CA HIS A 86 7.71 -17.18 -7.11
C HIS A 86 7.98 -16.54 -5.74
N HIS A 87 7.34 -15.41 -5.38
CA HIS A 87 7.50 -14.81 -4.06
C HIS A 87 7.05 -15.78 -2.94
N PRO A 88 7.80 -15.91 -1.82
CA PRO A 88 9.00 -15.16 -1.44
C PRO A 88 10.33 -15.82 -1.87
N HIS A 89 10.29 -16.88 -2.67
CA HIS A 89 11.45 -17.67 -3.09
C HIS A 89 12.03 -17.22 -4.44
N TYR A 90 13.12 -16.46 -4.38
CA TYR A 90 13.80 -15.92 -5.55
C TYR A 90 15.07 -16.71 -5.90
N ALA A 91 15.42 -16.78 -7.19
CA ALA A 91 16.58 -17.51 -7.68
C ALA A 91 17.90 -16.77 -7.42
N PHE A 92 17.88 -15.44 -7.54
CA PHE A 92 19.04 -14.58 -7.29
C PHE A 92 18.58 -13.17 -6.89
N ARG A 93 19.51 -12.34 -6.44
CA ARG A 93 19.27 -10.93 -6.03
C ARG A 93 19.99 -9.99 -6.99
N PHE A 94 19.38 -8.86 -7.33
CA PHE A 94 20.01 -7.83 -8.14
C PHE A 94 19.66 -6.42 -7.67
N VAL A 95 20.39 -5.44 -8.19
CA VAL A 95 20.23 -4.02 -7.93
C VAL A 95 19.91 -3.30 -9.23
N ASP A 96 18.98 -2.33 -9.20
CA ASP A 96 18.54 -1.55 -10.36
C ASP A 96 18.90 -0.07 -10.18
N LEU A 97 19.90 0.42 -10.90
CA LEU A 97 20.41 1.79 -10.82
C LEU A 97 20.05 2.56 -12.09
N PHE A 98 19.59 3.81 -11.96
CA PHE A 98 19.02 4.58 -13.07
C PHE A 98 17.88 3.80 -13.72
N ALA A 99 17.00 3.27 -12.87
CA ALA A 99 16.00 2.25 -13.21
C ALA A 99 14.98 2.73 -14.26
N GLY A 100 14.77 4.04 -14.35
CA GLY A 100 13.69 4.66 -15.11
C GLY A 100 12.36 4.05 -14.71
N ILE A 101 11.64 3.53 -15.70
CA ILE A 101 10.36 2.83 -15.50
C ILE A 101 10.52 1.31 -15.27
N GLY A 102 11.74 0.79 -15.11
CA GLY A 102 12.00 -0.63 -14.80
C GLY A 102 12.14 -1.57 -16.00
N GLY A 103 12.53 -1.07 -17.17
CA GLY A 103 12.67 -1.90 -18.38
C GLY A 103 13.64 -3.07 -18.23
N ILE A 104 14.82 -2.82 -17.64
CA ILE A 104 15.84 -3.85 -17.39
C ILE A 104 15.38 -4.81 -16.28
N ARG A 105 14.79 -4.27 -15.21
CA ARG A 105 14.21 -5.03 -14.10
C ARG A 105 13.25 -6.10 -14.56
N ASN A 106 12.37 -5.79 -15.52
CA ASN A 106 11.43 -6.79 -16.07
C ASN A 106 12.13 -8.04 -16.61
N GLY A 107 13.29 -7.90 -17.25
CA GLY A 107 14.06 -9.04 -17.75
C GLY A 107 14.63 -9.92 -16.64
N PHE A 108 15.17 -9.32 -15.57
CA PHE A 108 15.70 -10.07 -14.42
C PHE A 108 14.60 -10.71 -13.57
N GLU A 109 13.48 -10.02 -13.35
CA GLU A 109 12.33 -10.59 -12.62
C GLU A 109 11.69 -11.76 -13.37
N ALA A 110 11.67 -11.73 -14.71
CA ALA A 110 11.15 -12.82 -15.54
C ALA A 110 11.93 -14.15 -15.39
N ILE A 111 13.21 -14.09 -15.01
CA ILE A 111 14.04 -15.28 -14.73
C ILE A 111 14.21 -15.55 -13.22
N GLY A 112 13.34 -14.97 -12.38
CA GLY A 112 13.30 -15.24 -10.94
C GLY A 112 14.20 -14.35 -10.06
N GLY A 113 14.66 -13.22 -10.60
CA GLY A 113 15.46 -12.26 -9.84
C GLY A 113 14.63 -11.44 -8.84
N GLN A 114 15.18 -11.20 -7.65
CA GLN A 114 14.67 -10.23 -6.68
C GLN A 114 15.40 -8.90 -6.81
N CYS A 115 14.69 -7.82 -7.15
CA CYS A 115 15.23 -6.47 -7.02
C CYS A 115 15.29 -6.09 -5.54
N VAL A 116 16.49 -5.88 -5.00
CA VAL A 116 16.69 -5.60 -3.56
C VAL A 116 17.14 -4.17 -3.27
N PHE A 117 17.40 -3.38 -4.32
CA PHE A 117 17.64 -1.95 -4.25
C PHE A 117 17.29 -1.32 -5.60
N THR A 118 16.62 -0.17 -5.56
CA THR A 118 16.27 0.62 -6.75
C THR A 118 16.70 2.06 -6.51
N SER A 119 17.35 2.67 -7.50
CA SER A 119 17.70 4.09 -7.51
C SER A 119 17.21 4.74 -8.80
N GLU A 120 16.47 5.82 -8.65
CA GLU A 120 16.01 6.71 -9.71
C GLU A 120 16.04 8.16 -9.19
N TRP A 121 16.27 9.15 -10.07
CA TRP A 121 16.46 10.56 -9.67
C TRP A 121 15.16 11.37 -9.53
#